data_AF-A0A5D4RF71-F1
#
_entry.id   AF-A0A5D4RF71-F1
#
_cell.length_a   1.000
_cell.length_b   1.000
_cell.length_c   1.000
_cell.angle_alpha   90.00
_cell.angle_beta   90.00
_cell.angle_gamma   90.00
#
_symmetry.space_group_name_H-M   'P 1'
#
loop_
_entity.id
_entity.type
_entity.pdbx_description
1 polymer ?
#
loop_
_entity_poly.entity_id
_entity_poly.type
_entity_poly.pdbx_seq_one_letter_code
_entity_poly.pdbx_strand_id
1 'polypeptide(L)'
;MKQILKLNSSDHSMIITAMTAFRQELEGMGQLLFDIAFNKLREAQPSVELDGMEMIYVTQSLNKYGKQLREMDRLDQSERYRLLGAEIERVRFNFQYTNGPKIGKKKAASA
;
A
#
# COMPACT_ATOMS: atom_id res chain seq x y z
N MET A 1 -4.81 -2.78 -14.24
CA MET A 1 -4.21 -4.11 -13.98
C MET A 1 -4.05 -4.24 -12.48
N LYS A 2 -4.23 -5.43 -11.92
CA LYS A 2 -4.16 -5.64 -10.48
C LYS A 2 -3.21 -6.80 -10.15
N GLN A 3 -2.74 -6.83 -8.91
CA GLN A 3 -1.78 -7.79 -8.40
C GLN A 3 -2.35 -8.45 -7.15
N ILE A 4 -2.26 -9.78 -7.11
CA ILE A 4 -2.69 -10.55 -5.95
C ILE A 4 -1.58 -10.50 -4.90
N LEU A 5 -1.93 -10.04 -3.70
CA LEU A 5 -1.11 -10.14 -2.50
C LEU A 5 -1.64 -11.28 -1.65
N LYS A 6 -0.75 -12.24 -1.34
CA LYS A 6 -1.03 -13.31 -0.36
C LYS A 6 -0.52 -12.83 0.99
N LEU A 7 -1.44 -12.63 1.92
CA LEU A 7 -1.12 -12.11 3.25
C LEU A 7 -1.38 -13.20 4.28
N ASN A 8 -0.45 -13.37 5.21
CA ASN A 8 -0.76 -14.13 6.42
C ASN A 8 -1.66 -13.29 7.34
N SER A 9 -2.27 -13.93 8.35
CA SER A 9 -3.22 -13.26 9.25
C SER A 9 -2.59 -12.11 10.06
N SER A 10 -1.28 -12.18 10.34
CA SER A 10 -0.56 -11.11 11.05
C SER A 10 -0.37 -9.89 10.16
N ASP A 11 0.12 -10.08 8.94
CA ASP A 11 0.34 -9.00 7.98
C ASP A 11 -0.98 -8.33 7.62
N HIS A 12 -2.03 -9.12 7.43
CA HIS A 12 -3.39 -8.62 7.20
C HIS A 12 -3.84 -7.73 8.35
N SER A 13 -3.72 -8.21 9.59
CA SER A 13 -4.12 -7.46 10.78
C SER A 13 -3.33 -6.15 10.92
N MET A 14 -2.02 -6.19 10.67
CA MET A 14 -1.16 -5.00 10.69
C MET A 14 -1.60 -3.98 9.63
N ILE A 15 -1.89 -4.42 8.41
CA ILE A 15 -2.38 -3.54 7.35
C ILE A 15 -3.70 -2.87 7.77
N ILE A 16 -4.66 -3.65 8.28
CA ILE A 16 -5.95 -3.10 8.74
C ILE A 16 -5.75 -2.08 9.87
N THR A 17 -4.90 -2.36 10.85
CA THR A 17 -4.58 -1.41 11.93
C THR A 17 -3.99 -0.12 11.40
N ALA A 18 -2.95 -0.21 10.56
CA ALA A 18 -2.29 0.97 10.00
C ALA A 18 -3.24 1.81 9.13
N MET A 19 -4.04 1.15 8.29
CA MET A 19 -4.99 1.83 7.42
C MET A 19 -6.12 2.49 8.22
N THR A 20 -6.60 1.86 9.29
CA THR A 20 -7.61 2.44 10.18
C THR A 20 -7.12 3.72 10.83
N ALA A 21 -5.86 3.73 11.30
CA ALA A 21 -5.24 4.92 11.88
C ALA A 21 -5.09 6.04 10.84
N PHE A 22 -4.58 5.73 9.64
CA PHE A 22 -4.35 6.75 8.62
C PHE A 22 -5.66 7.31 8.03
N ARG A 23 -6.71 6.49 7.93
CA ARG A 23 -8.04 6.90 7.42
C ARG A 23 -8.62 8.11 8.14
N GLN A 24 -8.35 8.25 9.43
CA GLN A 24 -8.86 9.36 10.25
C GLN A 24 -8.27 10.73 9.84
N GLU A 25 -7.18 10.73 9.08
CA GLU A 25 -6.48 11.93 8.64
C GLU A 25 -6.75 12.28 7.17
N LEU A 26 -7.60 11.50 6.50
CA LEU A 26 -7.96 11.71 5.10
C LEU A 26 -9.37 12.28 5.01
N GLU A 27 -9.56 13.23 4.11
CA GLU A 27 -10.85 13.86 3.84
C GLU A 27 -11.15 13.90 2.33
N GLY A 28 -12.43 14.06 1.99
CA GLY A 28 -12.90 14.24 0.62
C GLY A 28 -12.52 13.08 -0.32
N MET A 29 -12.05 13.43 -1.53
CA MET A 29 -11.71 12.45 -2.57
C MET A 29 -10.56 11.51 -2.18
N GLY A 30 -9.59 12.00 -1.40
CA GLY A 30 -8.48 11.18 -0.93
C GLY A 30 -8.97 10.04 -0.04
N GLN A 31 -9.92 10.34 0.85
CA GLN A 31 -10.55 9.34 1.71
C GLN A 31 -11.39 8.34 0.91
N LEU A 32 -12.15 8.81 -0.09
CA LEU A 32 -12.96 7.94 -0.94
C LEU A 32 -12.10 6.88 -1.66
N LEU A 33 -11.00 7.31 -2.29
CA LEU A 33 -10.08 6.41 -2.99
C LEU A 33 -9.37 5.45 -2.03
N PHE A 34 -9.00 5.95 -0.84
CA PHE A 34 -8.42 5.14 0.21
C PHE A 34 -9.38 4.04 0.70
N ASP A 35 -10.66 4.38 0.87
CA ASP A 35 -11.68 3.47 1.36
C ASP A 35 -11.93 2.29 0.42
N ILE A 36 -11.73 2.46 -0.89
CA ILE A 36 -11.79 1.37 -1.86
C ILE A 36 -10.73 0.30 -1.52
N ALA A 37 -9.48 0.71 -1.32
CA ALA A 37 -8.40 -0.20 -0.94
C ALA A 37 -8.67 -0.84 0.44
N PHE A 38 -9.14 -0.04 1.39
CA PHE A 38 -9.41 -0.49 2.75
C PHE A 38 -10.52 -1.55 2.80
N ASN A 39 -11.63 -1.33 2.09
CA ASN A 39 -12.75 -2.27 2.06
C ASN A 39 -12.35 -3.59 1.42
N LYS A 40 -11.57 -3.57 0.33
CA LYS A 40 -11.02 -4.80 -0.28
C LYS A 40 -10.20 -5.61 0.72
N LEU A 41 -9.35 -4.95 1.49
CA LEU A 41 -8.56 -5.61 2.52
C LEU A 41 -9.43 -6.17 3.64
N ARG A 42 -10.48 -5.47 4.06
CA ARG A 42 -11.40 -5.98 5.09
C ARG A 42 -12.18 -7.22 4.66
N GLU A 43 -12.55 -7.30 3.40
CA GLU A 43 -13.40 -8.37 2.85
C GLU A 43 -12.60 -9.57 2.34
N ALA A 44 -11.33 -9.38 1.96
CA ALA A 44 -10.53 -10.42 1.32
C ALA A 44 -9.52 -11.07 2.29
N GLN A 45 -9.76 -12.35 2.63
CA GLN A 45 -8.75 -13.25 3.17
C GLN A 45 -8.84 -14.62 2.49
N PRO A 46 -7.71 -15.29 2.16
CA PRO A 46 -6.32 -14.95 2.50
C PRO A 46 -5.55 -14.15 1.42
N SER A 47 -6.21 -13.82 0.30
CA SER A 47 -5.59 -13.13 -0.82
C SER A 47 -6.40 -11.92 -1.22
N VAL A 48 -5.73 -10.78 -1.41
CA VAL A 48 -6.37 -9.52 -1.83
C VAL A 48 -5.82 -9.09 -3.17
N GLU A 49 -6.70 -8.61 -4.03
CA GLU A 49 -6.33 -8.09 -5.35
C GLU A 49 -6.25 -6.56 -5.29
N LEU A 50 -5.03 -6.02 -5.38
CA LEU A 50 -4.77 -4.58 -5.28
C LEU A 50 -4.10 -4.05 -6.56
N ASP A 51 -4.48 -2.85 -6.98
CA ASP A 51 -3.75 -2.12 -8.00
C ASP A 51 -2.60 -1.28 -7.42
N GLY A 52 -1.83 -0.63 -8.30
CA GLY A 52 -0.67 0.14 -7.88
C GLY A 52 -1.00 1.35 -6.99
N MET A 53 -2.16 1.98 -7.15
CA MET A 53 -2.60 3.09 -6.30
C MET A 53 -3.05 2.58 -4.94
N GLU A 54 -3.77 1.47 -4.92
CA GLU A 54 -4.21 0.82 -3.68
C GLU A 54 -3.01 0.36 -2.85
N MET A 55 -1.98 -0.19 -3.50
CA MET A 55 -0.71 -0.53 -2.83
C MET A 55 0.01 0.69 -2.25
N ILE A 56 -0.06 1.86 -2.91
CA ILE A 56 0.51 3.10 -2.37
C ILE A 56 -0.17 3.47 -1.06
N TYR A 57 -1.51 3.40 -0.98
CA TYR A 57 -2.23 3.70 0.25
C TYR A 57 -1.86 2.75 1.38
N VAL A 58 -1.69 1.46 1.09
CA VAL A 58 -1.22 0.48 2.07
C VAL A 58 0.18 0.81 2.58
N THR A 59 1.14 1.02 1.67
CA THR A 59 2.54 1.37 2.01
C THR A 59 2.61 2.66 2.83
N GLN A 60 1.85 3.70 2.44
CA GLN A 60 1.81 4.97 3.18
C GLN A 60 1.26 4.79 4.58
N SER A 61 0.18 4.02 4.73
CA SER A 61 -0.42 3.71 6.04
C SER A 61 0.58 3.01 6.95
N LEU A 62 1.25 1.96 6.45
CA LEU A 62 2.22 1.18 7.20
C LEU A 62 3.42 2.03 7.64
N ASN A 63 3.97 2.84 6.74
CA ASN A 63 5.10 3.72 7.06
C ASN A 63 4.72 4.79 8.09
N LYS A 64 3.52 5.37 7.96
CA LYS A 64 3.04 6.38 8.89
C LYS A 64 2.78 5.81 10.28
N TYR A 65 2.10 4.67 10.36
CA TYR A 65 1.86 4.00 11.63
C TYR A 65 3.18 3.52 12.27
N GLY A 66 4.11 3.03 11.46
CA GLY A 66 5.47 2.72 11.90
C GLY A 66 6.19 3.94 12.49
N LYS A 67 6.04 5.13 11.89
CA LYS A 67 6.57 6.38 12.44
C LYS A 67 5.92 6.74 13.79
N GLN A 68 4.60 6.65 13.91
CA GLN A 68 3.88 6.89 15.16
C GLN A 68 4.36 5.93 16.28
N LEU A 69 4.54 4.65 15.97
CA LEU A 69 5.08 3.66 16.92
C LEU A 69 6.50 4.01 17.38
N ARG A 70 7.34 4.54 16.47
CA ARG A 70 8.69 4.99 16.81
C ARG A 70 8.65 6.17 17.80
N GLU A 71 7.74 7.11 17.59
CA GLU A 71 7.54 8.27 18.47
C GLU A 71 7.05 7.85 19.87
N MET A 72 6.40 6.69 20.00
CA MET A 72 5.99 6.07 21.26
C MET A 72 7.04 5.11 21.86
N ASP A 73 8.28 5.11 21.35
CA ASP A 73 9.38 4.22 21.75
C ASP A 73 9.10 2.71 21.55
N ARG A 74 8.16 2.37 20.66
CA ARG A 74 7.82 0.97 20.31
C ARG A 74 8.63 0.49 19.11
N LEU A 75 9.94 0.38 19.31
CA LEU A 75 10.92 0.22 18.23
C LEU A 75 10.70 -1.04 17.39
N ASP A 76 10.58 -2.20 18.03
CA ASP A 76 10.41 -3.49 17.35
C ASP A 76 9.16 -3.52 16.48
N GLN A 77 8.08 -2.90 16.97
CA GLN A 77 6.85 -2.85 16.21
C GLN A 77 6.96 -1.87 15.05
N SER A 78 7.53 -0.69 15.30
CA SER A 78 7.83 0.28 14.23
C SER A 78 8.56 -0.38 13.07
N GLU A 79 9.59 -1.18 13.36
CA GLU A 79 10.36 -1.89 12.35
C GLU A 79 9.50 -2.89 11.56
N ARG A 80 8.68 -3.71 12.23
CA ARG A 80 7.78 -4.66 11.56
C ARG A 80 6.84 -3.99 10.57
N TYR A 81 6.22 -2.87 10.95
CA TYR A 81 5.34 -2.13 10.05
C TYR A 81 6.09 -1.58 8.83
N ARG A 82 7.30 -1.04 9.04
CA ARG A 82 8.12 -0.48 7.95
C ARG A 82 8.65 -1.57 7.01
N LEU A 83 9.04 -2.73 7.54
CA LEU A 83 9.46 -3.88 6.73
C LEU A 83 8.31 -4.41 5.87
N LEU A 84 7.11 -4.54 6.44
CA LEU A 84 5.92 -4.92 5.67
C LEU A 84 5.61 -3.90 4.57
N GLY A 85 5.71 -2.60 4.87
CA GLY A 85 5.54 -1.54 3.89
C GLY A 85 6.57 -1.61 2.75
N ALA A 86 7.83 -1.87 3.08
CA ALA A 86 8.90 -2.03 2.09
C ALA A 86 8.67 -3.24 1.18
N GLU A 87 8.16 -4.35 1.74
CA GLU A 87 7.87 -5.55 0.96
C GLU A 87 6.71 -5.33 -0.02
N ILE A 88 5.63 -4.69 0.42
CA ILE A 88 4.50 -4.34 -0.47
C ILE A 88 4.95 -3.37 -1.57
N GLU A 89 5.80 -2.39 -1.22
CA GLU A 89 6.36 -1.45 -2.18
C GLU A 89 7.24 -2.15 -3.23
N ARG A 90 8.03 -3.15 -2.81
CA ARG A 90 8.80 -3.99 -3.73
C ARG A 90 7.91 -4.76 -4.70
N VAL A 91 6.80 -5.33 -4.21
CA VAL A 91 5.80 -5.99 -5.06
C VAL A 91 5.19 -5.00 -6.04
N ARG A 92 4.79 -3.81 -5.57
CA ARG A 92 4.24 -2.72 -6.41
C ARG A 92 5.22 -2.32 -7.50
N PHE A 93 6.48 -2.10 -7.16
CA PHE A 93 7.53 -1.73 -8.10
C PHE A 93 7.71 -2.79 -9.18
N ASN A 94 7.83 -4.07 -8.80
CA ASN A 94 7.96 -5.17 -9.75
C ASN A 94 6.74 -5.29 -10.68
N PHE A 95 5.55 -5.12 -10.12
CA PHE A 95 4.31 -5.13 -10.88
C PHE A 95 4.25 -4.01 -11.92
N GLN A 96 4.59 -2.77 -11.52
CA GLN A 96 4.62 -1.62 -12.42
C GLN A 96 5.78 -1.69 -13.43
N TYR A 97 6.93 -2.21 -13.03
CA TYR A 97 8.05 -2.41 -13.94
C TYR A 97 7.71 -3.41 -15.05
N THR A 98 7.01 -4.49 -14.68
CA THR A 98 6.63 -5.55 -15.62
C THR A 98 5.50 -5.11 -16.55
N ASN A 99 4.48 -4.44 -16.00
CA ASN A 99 3.22 -4.19 -16.70
C ASN A 99 3.01 -2.72 -17.10
N GLY A 100 3.82 -1.80 -16.59
CA GLY A 100 3.69 -0.38 -16.87
C GLY A 100 3.90 -0.07 -18.35
N PRO A 101 3.29 1.02 -18.86
CA PRO A 101 3.48 1.44 -20.24
C PRO A 101 4.97 1.68 -20.49
N LYS A 102 5.58 0.84 -21.34
CA LYS A 102 6.95 1.02 -21.78
C LYS A 102 6.95 2.20 -22.75
N ILE A 103 7.37 3.36 -22.27
CA ILE A 103 7.62 4.51 -23.15
C ILE A 103 8.82 4.14 -24.03
N GLY A 104 8.54 3.50 -25.17
CA GLY A 104 9.50 3.44 -26.25
C GLY A 104 9.83 4.88 -26.60
N LYS A 105 11.12 5.24 -26.59
CA LYS A 105 11.61 6.56 -27.03
C LYS A 105 11.34 6.72 -28.53
N LYS A 106 10.08 6.79 -28.96
CA LYS A 106 9.74 7.38 -30.26
C LYS A 106 9.82 8.87 -30.03
N LYS A 107 10.89 9.48 -30.57
CA LYS A 107 10.98 10.94 -30.73
C LYS A 107 9.62 11.40 -31.22
N ALA A 108 8.96 12.27 -30.46
CA ALA A 108 7.80 12.98 -30.97
C ALA A 108 8.27 13.70 -32.25
N ALA A 109 7.69 13.34 -33.39
CA ALA A 109 7.83 14.12 -34.59
C ALA A 109 7.10 15.43 -34.32
N SER A 110 7.86 16.49 -34.04
CA SER A 110 7.34 17.86 -34.09
C SER A 110 6.95 18.13 -35.55
N ALA A 111 5.66 18.36 -35.78
CA ALA A 111 5.13 18.92 -37.03
C ALA A 111 4.96 20.43 -36.87
#